data_AF-A0A1X7URV6-F1
#
_entry.id   AF-A0A1X7URV6-F1
#
_cell.length_a   1.000
_cell.length_b   1.000
_cell.length_c   1.000
_cell.angle_alpha   90.00
_cell.angle_beta   90.00
_cell.angle_gamma   90.00
#
_symmetry.space_group_name_H-M   'P 1'
#
loop_
_entity.id
_entity.type
_entity.pdbx_description
1 polymer ?
#
loop_
_entity_poly.entity_id
_entity_poly.type
_entity_poly.pdbx_seq_one_letter_code
_entity_poly.pdbx_strand_id
1 'polypeptide(L)'
;MTIFIQIVDFFNIVILQKGVLGKVEQYYVKKEYQLREAPHCHILLWIETAPVVDVDCPEEVCSFIQDRITCHIPNSSTSPDLKFLVTKYQMHSKYCKRKIKVGKTYVSRCLFDFPRPVRDSICISAVENSLKLCNKIYYLKRNERSSSQRL
;
A
#
# COMPACT_ATOMS: atom_id res chain seq x y z
N MET A 1 -0.63 23.14 -13.41
CA MET A 1 -1.38 23.71 -12.26
C MET A 1 -2.53 22.82 -11.81
N THR A 2 -3.29 22.21 -12.73
CA THR A 2 -4.49 21.37 -12.46
C THR A 2 -4.24 20.13 -11.59
N ILE A 3 -3.14 19.39 -11.80
CA ILE A 3 -2.84 18.16 -11.03
C ILE A 3 -2.54 18.45 -9.55
N PHE A 4 -1.92 19.60 -9.26
CA PHE A 4 -1.61 19.98 -7.88
C PHE A 4 -2.86 20.36 -7.10
N ILE A 5 -3.81 21.05 -7.75
CA ILE A 5 -5.12 21.39 -7.20
C ILE A 5 -5.89 20.11 -6.84
N GLN A 6 -5.87 19.10 -7.72
CA GLN A 6 -6.57 17.82 -7.49
C GLN A 6 -6.07 17.05 -6.25
N ILE A 7 -4.75 17.05 -5.97
CA ILE A 7 -4.21 16.35 -4.79
C ILE A 7 -4.59 17.06 -3.49
N VAL A 8 -4.52 18.40 -3.48
CA VAL A 8 -4.89 19.21 -2.32
C VAL A 8 -6.38 19.07 -2.02
N ASP A 9 -7.23 19.14 -3.05
CA ASP A 9 -8.67 18.98 -2.91
C ASP A 9 -9.04 17.57 -2.46
N PHE A 10 -8.41 16.54 -3.02
CA PHE A 10 -8.61 15.17 -2.56
C PHE A 10 -8.25 15.02 -1.09
N PHE A 11 -7.11 15.55 -0.66
CA PHE A 11 -6.68 15.45 0.73
C PHE A 11 -7.63 16.20 1.67
N ASN A 12 -7.96 17.46 1.37
CA ASN A 12 -8.81 18.27 2.23
C ASN A 12 -10.26 17.74 2.28
N ILE A 13 -10.83 17.39 1.14
CA ILE A 13 -12.24 16.99 1.06
C ILE A 13 -12.41 15.51 1.45
N VAL A 14 -11.63 14.62 0.85
CA VAL A 14 -11.85 13.17 1.02
C VAL A 14 -11.21 12.66 2.29
N ILE A 15 -9.98 13.07 2.59
CA ILE A 15 -9.24 12.55 3.76
C ILE A 15 -9.64 13.30 5.03
N LEU A 16 -9.57 14.64 5.05
CA LEU A 16 -9.82 15.42 6.26
C LEU A 16 -11.31 15.65 6.55
N GLN A 17 -12.08 16.17 5.59
CA GLN A 17 -13.50 16.51 5.83
C GLN A 17 -14.40 15.28 5.86
N LYS A 18 -14.31 14.39 4.87
CA LYS A 18 -15.14 13.17 4.83
C LYS A 18 -14.64 12.08 5.78
N GLY A 19 -13.39 12.15 6.23
CA GLY A 19 -12.83 11.19 7.19
C GLY A 19 -12.90 9.75 6.69
N VAL A 20 -12.69 9.49 5.40
CA VAL A 20 -12.87 8.14 4.82
C VAL A 20 -11.93 7.08 5.40
N LEU A 21 -10.84 7.52 6.04
CA LEU A 21 -9.89 6.66 6.77
C LEU A 21 -10.10 6.71 8.30
N GLY A 22 -11.02 7.53 8.79
CA GLY A 22 -11.18 7.90 10.20
C GLY A 22 -10.93 9.40 10.43
N LYS A 23 -11.24 9.88 11.64
CA LYS A 23 -10.97 11.28 12.03
C LYS A 23 -9.46 11.46 12.20
N VAL A 24 -8.90 12.40 11.43
CA VAL A 24 -7.47 12.72 11.44
C VAL A 24 -7.22 13.80 12.49
N GLU A 25 -6.43 13.51 13.51
CA GLU A 25 -6.03 14.49 14.53
C GLU A 25 -4.84 15.32 14.07
N GLN A 26 -3.86 14.64 13.47
CA GLN A 26 -2.64 15.24 12.99
C GLN A 26 -2.26 14.61 11.66
N TYR A 27 -1.53 15.35 10.83
CA TYR A 27 -0.96 14.82 9.61
C TYR A 27 0.37 15.51 9.28
N TYR A 28 1.21 14.81 8.54
CA TYR A 28 2.45 15.33 8.01
C TYR A 28 2.52 15.01 6.52
N VAL A 29 2.82 16.02 5.69
CA VAL A 29 2.96 15.86 4.24
C VAL A 29 4.34 16.33 3.82
N LYS A 30 5.09 15.46 3.13
CA LYS A 30 6.35 15.80 2.48
C LYS A 30 6.20 15.67 0.97
N LYS A 31 6.45 16.77 0.27
CA LYS A 31 6.48 16.79 -1.20
C LYS A 31 7.89 16.49 -1.69
N GLU A 32 8.01 15.50 -2.57
CA GLU A 32 9.26 15.10 -3.23
C GLU A 32 9.11 15.26 -4.74
N TYR A 33 10.12 15.86 -5.36
CA TYR A 33 10.20 15.97 -6.82
C TYR A 33 11.06 14.81 -7.31
N GLN A 34 10.41 13.77 -7.84
CA GLN A 34 11.14 12.71 -8.53
C GLN A 34 11.65 13.25 -9.87
N LEU A 35 12.74 12.68 -10.40
CA LEU A 35 13.30 12.98 -11.74
C LEU A 35 12.31 12.76 -12.92
N ARG A 36 11.03 12.49 -12.63
CA ARG A 36 9.94 12.17 -13.57
C ARG A 36 8.82 13.23 -13.56
N GLU A 37 9.13 14.47 -13.17
CA GLU A 37 8.29 15.70 -13.24
C GLU A 37 7.01 15.72 -12.39
N ALA A 38 6.40 14.58 -12.10
CA ALA A 38 5.22 14.51 -11.24
C ALA A 38 5.63 14.64 -9.75
N PRO A 39 4.98 15.54 -8.98
CA PRO A 39 5.21 15.63 -7.56
C PRO A 39 4.70 14.37 -6.85
N HIS A 40 5.56 13.76 -6.03
CA HIS A 40 5.23 12.63 -5.18
C HIS A 40 5.04 13.13 -3.74
N CYS A 41 3.92 12.79 -3.11
CA CYS A 41 3.65 13.20 -1.73
C CYS A 41 3.71 11.98 -0.81
N HIS A 42 4.58 12.04 0.19
CA HIS A 42 4.51 11.13 1.34
C HIS A 42 3.59 11.76 2.38
N ILE A 43 2.61 10.99 2.85
CA ILE A 43 1.59 11.46 3.79
C ILE A 43 1.62 10.52 4.99
N LEU A 44 1.76 11.09 6.19
CA LEU A 44 1.57 10.41 7.46
C LEU A 44 0.31 10.96 8.12
N LEU A 45 -0.56 10.06 8.59
CA LEU A 45 -1.85 10.38 9.19
C LEU A 45 -1.90 9.78 10.60
N TRP A 46 -2.23 10.61 11.59
CA TRP A 46 -2.62 10.16 12.92
C TRP A 46 -4.14 10.16 13.00
N ILE A 47 -4.70 8.96 13.08
CA ILE A 47 -6.14 8.74 13.14
C ILE A 47 -6.52 8.51 14.60
N GLU A 48 -7.49 9.27 15.11
CA GLU A 48 -7.94 9.25 16.51
C GLU A 48 -8.27 7.84 17.02
N THR A 49 -8.86 7.01 16.15
CA THR A 49 -9.32 5.66 16.49
C THR A 49 -8.38 4.55 15.98
N ALA A 50 -7.16 4.88 15.56
CA ALA A 50 -6.20 3.87 15.13
C ALA A 50 -5.60 3.13 16.34
N PRO A 51 -5.63 1.78 16.34
CA PRO A 51 -4.98 1.01 17.38
C PRO A 51 -3.46 1.04 17.22
N VAL A 52 -2.76 0.88 18.34
CA VAL A 52 -1.30 0.91 18.46
C VAL A 52 -0.76 -0.51 18.43
N VAL A 53 0.15 -0.77 17.48
CA VAL A 53 0.82 -2.07 17.34
C VAL A 53 1.63 -2.39 18.59
N ASP A 54 1.59 -3.65 19.03
CA ASP A 54 2.24 -4.18 20.25
C ASP A 54 1.72 -3.59 21.57
N VAL A 55 0.63 -2.80 21.54
CA VAL A 55 -0.05 -2.25 22.74
C VAL A 55 -1.50 -2.72 22.80
N ASP A 56 -2.27 -2.48 21.73
CA ASP A 56 -3.66 -2.85 21.64
C ASP A 56 -3.83 -4.31 21.17
N CYS A 57 -5.07 -4.79 21.25
CA CYS A 57 -5.44 -6.15 20.87
C CYS A 57 -5.01 -6.47 19.41
N PRO A 58 -4.25 -7.54 19.15
CA PRO A 58 -3.78 -7.87 17.79
C PRO A 58 -4.92 -7.99 16.77
N GLU A 59 -6.06 -8.52 17.18
CA GLU A 59 -7.26 -8.67 16.37
C GLU A 59 -7.83 -7.31 15.93
N GLU A 60 -7.83 -6.32 16.83
CA GLU A 60 -8.29 -4.96 16.54
C GLU A 60 -7.35 -4.27 15.55
N VAL A 61 -6.03 -4.39 15.75
CA VAL A 61 -5.02 -3.89 14.80
C VAL A 61 -5.19 -4.55 13.43
N CYS A 62 -5.39 -5.86 13.40
CA CYS A 62 -5.61 -6.62 12.19
C CYS A 62 -6.86 -6.18 11.43
N SER A 63 -8.00 -6.03 12.14
CA SER A 63 -9.26 -5.56 11.56
C SER A 63 -9.11 -4.15 11.01
N PHE A 64 -8.54 -3.24 11.81
CA PHE A 64 -8.35 -1.85 11.42
C PHE A 64 -7.57 -1.70 10.11
N ILE A 65 -6.49 -2.48 9.94
CA ILE A 65 -5.69 -2.49 8.71
C ILE A 65 -6.47 -3.11 7.55
N GLN A 66 -7.12 -4.25 7.74
CA GLN A 66 -7.84 -4.94 6.67
C GLN A 66 -9.02 -4.13 6.11
N ASP A 67 -9.71 -3.38 6.97
CA ASP A 67 -10.86 -2.56 6.56
C ASP A 67 -10.45 -1.39 5.67
N ARG A 68 -9.20 -0.90 5.81
CA ARG A 68 -8.72 0.32 5.13
C ARG A 68 -7.74 0.05 4.01
N ILE A 69 -6.97 -1.05 4.10
CA ILE A 69 -5.87 -1.35 3.18
C ILE A 69 -6.08 -2.73 2.57
N THR A 70 -6.26 -2.77 1.25
CA THR A 70 -6.46 -4.03 0.52
C THR A 70 -5.66 -4.07 -0.77
N CYS A 71 -5.11 -5.25 -1.05
CA CYS A 71 -4.53 -5.59 -2.35
C CYS A 71 -5.47 -6.45 -3.22
N HIS A 72 -6.73 -6.61 -2.82
CA HIS A 72 -7.73 -7.35 -3.59
C HIS A 72 -8.03 -6.63 -4.92
N ILE A 73 -8.29 -7.40 -5.98
CA ILE A 73 -8.75 -6.89 -7.27
C ILE A 73 -10.29 -6.93 -7.25
N PRO A 74 -10.99 -5.78 -7.35
CA PRO A 74 -12.46 -5.74 -7.26
C PRO A 74 -13.15 -6.64 -8.30
N ASN A 75 -14.34 -7.13 -7.94
CA ASN A 75 -15.14 -7.96 -8.84
C ASN A 75 -15.80 -7.08 -9.93
N SER A 76 -15.74 -7.53 -11.18
CA SER A 76 -16.37 -6.86 -12.33
C SER A 76 -17.88 -6.77 -12.22
N SER A 77 -18.55 -7.72 -11.55
CA SER A 77 -20.00 -7.67 -11.40
C SER A 77 -20.45 -6.64 -10.38
N THR A 78 -19.71 -6.48 -9.28
CA THR A 78 -20.11 -5.61 -8.16
C THR A 78 -19.61 -4.18 -8.31
N SER A 79 -18.40 -3.99 -8.86
CA SER A 79 -17.76 -2.66 -8.95
C SER A 79 -16.89 -2.54 -10.21
N PRO A 80 -17.51 -2.48 -11.40
CA PRO A 80 -16.79 -2.44 -12.67
C PRO A 80 -15.84 -1.24 -12.80
N ASP A 81 -16.27 -0.06 -12.36
CA ASP A 81 -15.46 1.17 -12.43
C ASP A 81 -14.25 1.10 -11.51
N LEU A 82 -14.43 0.63 -10.28
CA LEU A 82 -13.34 0.45 -9.33
C LEU A 82 -12.34 -0.58 -9.87
N LYS A 83 -12.83 -1.69 -10.42
CA LYS A 83 -11.97 -2.70 -11.09
C LYS A 83 -11.18 -2.07 -12.23
N PHE A 84 -11.81 -1.24 -13.07
CA PHE A 84 -11.13 -0.55 -14.16
C PHE A 84 -10.00 0.34 -13.64
N LEU A 85 -10.27 1.21 -12.66
CA LEU A 85 -9.27 2.10 -12.07
C LEU A 85 -8.10 1.33 -11.42
N VAL A 86 -8.43 0.30 -10.63
CA VAL A 86 -7.45 -0.59 -9.98
C VAL A 86 -6.56 -1.28 -11.02
N THR A 87 -7.15 -1.83 -12.07
CA THR A 87 -6.42 -2.57 -13.12
C THR A 87 -5.57 -1.62 -13.97
N LYS A 88 -6.02 -0.38 -14.17
CA LYS A 88 -5.30 0.60 -14.99
C LYS A 88 -4.10 1.20 -14.26
N TYR A 89 -4.25 1.58 -12.99
CA TYR A 89 -3.28 2.44 -12.31
C TYR A 89 -2.47 1.76 -11.21
N GLN A 90 -2.91 0.61 -10.73
CA GLN A 90 -2.33 -0.01 -9.53
C GLN A 90 -1.94 -1.48 -9.79
N MET A 91 -1.65 -1.80 -11.05
CA MET A 91 -1.11 -3.08 -11.45
C MET A 91 0.41 -3.01 -11.59
N HIS A 92 1.05 -4.10 -11.23
CA HIS A 92 2.47 -4.26 -11.28
C HIS A 92 2.98 -4.26 -12.73
N SER A 93 4.02 -3.48 -12.98
CA SER A 93 4.55 -3.26 -14.32
C SER A 93 5.37 -4.45 -14.82
N LYS A 94 5.22 -4.80 -16.10
CA LYS A 94 6.00 -5.85 -16.77
C LYS A 94 7.49 -5.50 -16.90
N TYR A 95 7.84 -4.23 -16.80
CA TYR A 95 9.21 -3.73 -16.97
C TYR A 95 10.07 -3.81 -15.69
N CYS A 96 9.58 -4.45 -14.62
CA CYS A 96 10.33 -4.54 -13.35
C CYS A 96 11.50 -5.54 -13.38
N LYS A 97 11.56 -6.44 -14.37
CA LYS A 97 12.47 -7.59 -14.34
C LYS A 97 13.89 -7.18 -14.68
N ARG A 98 14.86 -7.59 -13.87
CA ARG A 98 16.29 -7.42 -14.08
C ARG A 98 16.98 -8.78 -14.11
N LYS A 99 17.99 -8.93 -14.97
CA LYS A 99 18.89 -10.08 -14.94
C LYS A 99 19.84 -9.92 -13.76
N ILE A 100 19.82 -10.86 -12.83
CA ILE A 100 20.67 -10.92 -11.65
C ILE A 100 21.56 -12.15 -11.77
N LYS A 101 22.85 -12.00 -11.48
CA LYS A 101 23.80 -13.11 -11.45
C LYS A 101 23.65 -13.86 -10.13
N VAL A 102 23.36 -15.15 -10.19
CA VAL A 102 23.31 -16.06 -9.04
C VAL A 102 24.28 -17.20 -9.33
N GLY A 103 25.41 -17.20 -8.63
CA GLY A 103 26.53 -18.10 -8.91
C GLY A 103 27.09 -17.90 -10.33
N LYS A 104 27.07 -18.97 -11.13
CA LYS A 104 27.51 -18.95 -12.55
C LYS A 104 26.38 -18.65 -13.54
N THR A 105 25.14 -18.51 -13.07
CA THR A 105 23.95 -18.36 -13.92
C THR A 105 23.32 -16.98 -13.80
N TYR A 106 22.60 -16.53 -14.84
CA TYR A 106 21.77 -15.33 -14.80
C TYR A 106 20.31 -15.71 -14.69
N VAL A 107 19.62 -15.15 -13.71
CA VAL A 107 18.17 -15.32 -13.52
C VAL A 107 17.48 -13.98 -13.67
N SER A 108 16.33 -13.98 -14.36
CA SER A 108 15.47 -12.80 -14.45
C SER A 108 14.59 -12.74 -13.20
N ARG A 109 14.78 -11.72 -12.36
CA ARG A 109 13.98 -11.49 -11.15
C ARG A 109 13.37 -10.11 -11.17
N CYS A 110 12.17 -9.97 -10.59
CA CYS A 110 11.54 -8.66 -10.47
C CYS A 110 12.26 -7.81 -9.41
N LEU A 111 12.48 -6.52 -9.70
CA LEU A 111 13.10 -5.58 -8.76
C LEU A 111 12.31 -5.40 -7.45
N PHE A 112 11.02 -5.70 -7.48
CA PHE A 112 10.10 -5.50 -6.35
C PHE A 112 9.62 -6.81 -5.72
N ASP A 113 10.30 -7.93 -6.03
CA ASP A 113 10.02 -9.27 -5.48
C ASP A 113 8.60 -9.77 -5.72
N PHE A 114 8.12 -9.63 -6.95
CA PHE A 114 6.91 -10.29 -7.42
C PHE A 114 7.21 -11.66 -8.04
N PRO A 115 6.33 -12.67 -7.85
CA PRO A 115 5.09 -12.62 -7.07
C PRO A 115 5.36 -12.61 -5.56
N ARG A 116 4.56 -11.85 -4.80
CA ARG A 116 4.67 -11.82 -3.33
C ARG A 116 4.07 -13.09 -2.72
N PRO A 117 4.51 -13.57 -1.55
CA PRO A 117 3.92 -14.76 -0.92
C PRO A 117 2.40 -14.64 -0.74
N VAL A 118 1.69 -15.71 -1.09
CA VAL A 118 0.25 -15.88 -0.83
C VAL A 118 0.04 -16.05 0.68
N ARG A 119 -1.01 -15.43 1.22
CA ARG A 119 -1.37 -15.48 2.65
C ARG A 119 -2.88 -15.42 2.80
N ASP A 120 -3.43 -16.29 3.64
CA ASP A 120 -4.88 -16.36 3.89
C ASP A 120 -5.37 -15.35 4.94
N SER A 121 -4.46 -14.78 5.72
CA SER A 121 -4.72 -13.79 6.76
C SER A 121 -3.65 -12.67 6.76
N ILE A 122 -3.97 -11.55 7.41
CA ILE A 122 -2.97 -10.54 7.72
C ILE A 122 -1.99 -11.08 8.76
N CYS A 123 -0.73 -10.66 8.69
CA CYS A 123 0.28 -10.99 9.68
C CYS A 123 0.96 -9.71 10.15
N ILE A 124 1.01 -9.51 11.46
CA ILE A 124 1.72 -8.42 12.12
C ILE A 124 3.03 -8.98 12.68
N SER A 125 4.12 -8.28 12.45
CA SER A 125 5.45 -8.57 12.97
C SER A 125 5.73 -7.65 14.15
N ALA A 126 6.46 -8.15 15.16
CA ALA A 126 6.88 -7.34 16.30
C ALA A 126 7.63 -6.09 15.83
N VAL A 127 7.24 -4.93 16.36
CA VAL A 127 7.74 -3.62 15.92
C VAL A 127 9.26 -3.55 16.05
N GLU A 128 9.80 -4.04 17.17
CA GLU A 128 11.24 -4.02 17.42
C GLU A 128 12.04 -4.80 16.35
N ASN A 129 11.56 -5.98 15.96
CA ASN A 129 12.21 -6.79 14.94
C ASN A 129 12.08 -6.15 13.55
N SER A 130 10.91 -5.60 13.24
CA SER A 130 10.69 -4.90 11.96
C SER A 130 11.56 -3.67 11.83
N LEU A 131 11.75 -2.89 12.90
CA LEU A 131 12.64 -1.73 12.92
C LEU A 131 14.11 -2.14 12.75
N LYS A 132 14.56 -3.16 13.50
CA LYS A 132 15.96 -3.64 13.42
C LYS A 132 16.33 -4.18 12.04
N LEU A 133 15.39 -4.88 11.39
CA LEU A 133 15.62 -5.52 10.09
C LEU A 133 15.17 -4.66 8.92
N CYS A 134 14.66 -3.45 9.17
CA CYS A 134 14.01 -2.60 8.16
C CYS A 134 12.89 -3.34 7.39
N ASN A 135 12.23 -4.29 8.05
CA ASN A 135 11.15 -5.08 7.49
C ASN A 135 9.81 -4.37 7.66
N LYS A 136 8.82 -4.81 6.87
CA LYS A 136 7.45 -4.33 7.03
C LYS A 136 6.90 -4.77 8.39
N ILE A 137 6.11 -3.91 9.02
CA ILE A 137 5.41 -4.23 10.28
C ILE A 137 4.24 -5.17 10.02
N TYR A 138 3.60 -5.09 8.85
CA TYR A 138 2.48 -5.96 8.49
C TYR A 138 2.59 -6.51 7.07
N TYR A 139 1.96 -7.65 6.86
CA TYR A 139 1.77 -8.31 5.56
C TYR A 139 0.29 -8.59 5.34
N LEU A 140 -0.28 -7.99 4.30
CA LEU A 140 -1.69 -8.17 3.94
C LEU A 140 -1.99 -9.58 3.43
N LYS A 141 -3.24 -10.01 3.63
CA LYS A 141 -3.85 -11.18 2.98
C LYS A 141 -3.73 -11.05 1.45
N ARG A 142 -3.22 -12.09 0.79
CA ARG A 142 -3.02 -12.13 -0.66
C ARG A 142 -3.40 -13.50 -1.22
N ASN A 143 -4.15 -13.50 -2.31
CA ASN A 143 -4.39 -14.68 -3.14
C ASN A 143 -3.40 -14.68 -4.33
N GLU A 144 -3.40 -15.74 -5.14
CA GLU A 144 -2.48 -15.88 -6.29
C GLU A 144 -2.57 -14.70 -7.29
N ARG A 145 -3.79 -14.18 -7.52
CA ARG A 145 -4.04 -13.08 -8.45
C ARG A 145 -3.42 -11.78 -7.93
N SER A 146 -3.66 -11.42 -6.66
CA SER A 146 -3.10 -10.19 -6.08
C SER A 146 -1.61 -10.31 -5.80
N SER A 147 -1.13 -11.51 -5.47
CA SER A 147 0.29 -11.84 -5.28
C SER A 147 1.16 -11.48 -6.49
N SER A 148 0.66 -11.76 -7.70
CA SER A 148 1.45 -11.63 -8.93
C SER A 148 1.43 -10.23 -9.54
N GLN A 149 0.36 -9.48 -9.33
CA GLN A 149 0.07 -8.31 -10.15
C GLN A 149 -0.37 -7.06 -9.38
N ARG A 150 -0.64 -7.12 -8.07
CA ARG A 150 -1.08 -5.94 -7.31
C ARG A 150 0.11 -5.27 -6.60
N LEU A 151 0.31 -3.98 -6.84
CA LEU A 151 1.37 -3.20 -6.18
C LEU A 151 1.30 -3.27 -4.64
#